data_AF-A0A1H8D738-F1
#
_entry.id   AF-A0A1H8D738-F1
#
_cell.length_a   1.000
_cell.length_b   1.000
_cell.length_c   1.000
_cell.angle_alpha   90.00
_cell.angle_beta   90.00
_cell.angle_gamma   90.00
#
_symmetry.space_group_name_H-M   'P 1'
#
loop_
_entity.id
_entity.type
_entity.pdbx_description
1 polymer ?
#
loop_
_entity_poly.entity_id
_entity_poly.type
_entity_poly.pdbx_seq_one_letter_code
_entity_poly.pdbx_strand_id
1 'polypeptide(L)'
;QFNLENIRVRSLNSIRTMDLILTILIGFIAIFSEKRKTTKLSLWISKLSKRIYEIPKFDYYAITDGIFTILKKTRKGIQSFIDKNLKFKASQQLNLPNLLL
;
A
#
# COMPACT_ATOMS: atom_id res chain seq x y z
N GLN A 1 17.83 10.49 10.63
CA GLN A 1 18.50 10.62 9.32
C GLN A 1 18.01 9.49 8.43
N PHE A 2 17.59 9.77 7.18
CA PHE A 2 16.90 8.80 6.30
C PHE A 2 17.85 7.96 5.42
N ASN A 3 19.17 8.08 5.57
CA ASN A 3 20.21 7.30 4.88
C ASN A 3 20.01 7.13 3.36
N LEU A 4 19.55 8.19 2.69
CA LEU A 4 19.24 8.18 1.25
C LEU A 4 20.48 7.99 0.36
N GLU A 5 21.67 8.26 0.88
CA GLU A 5 22.95 8.01 0.21
C GLU A 5 23.13 6.55 -0.23
N ASN A 6 22.59 5.60 0.55
CA ASN A 6 22.68 4.17 0.28
C ASN A 6 21.85 3.74 -0.94
N ILE A 7 20.90 4.56 -1.39
CA ILE A 7 20.11 4.27 -2.60
C ILE A 7 21.03 4.22 -3.82
N ARG A 8 22.09 5.03 -3.84
CA ARG A 8 23.05 5.10 -4.95
C ARG A 8 23.89 3.84 -5.11
N VAL A 9 23.99 3.03 -4.05
CA VAL A 9 24.77 1.78 -4.01
C VAL A 9 23.93 0.56 -4.43
N ARG A 10 22.62 0.74 -4.68
CA ARG A 10 21.72 -0.33 -5.12
C ARG A 10 21.85 -0.58 -6.62
N SER A 11 21.57 -1.82 -7.04
CA SER A 11 21.49 -2.15 -8.47
C SER A 11 20.33 -1.43 -9.17
N LEU A 12 20.45 -1.22 -10.48
CA LEU A 12 19.42 -0.57 -11.28
C LEU A 12 18.06 -1.30 -11.19
N ASN A 13 18.07 -2.63 -11.20
CA ASN A 13 16.85 -3.42 -10.99
C ASN A 13 16.22 -3.14 -9.63
N SER A 14 17.04 -3.07 -8.58
CA SER A 14 16.54 -2.78 -7.24
C SER A 14 15.94 -1.37 -7.13
N ILE A 15 16.48 -0.39 -7.86
CA ILE A 15 15.94 0.97 -7.92
C ILE A 15 14.59 0.97 -8.66
N ARG A 16 14.49 0.31 -9.81
CA ARG A 16 13.24 0.19 -10.58
C ARG A 16 12.13 -0.50 -9.81
N THR A 17 12.45 -1.58 -9.09
CA THR A 17 11.46 -2.26 -8.24
C THR A 17 10.96 -1.35 -7.12
N MET A 18 11.87 -0.58 -6.50
CA MET A 18 11.48 0.40 -5.47
C MET A 18 10.58 1.49 -6.04
N ASP A 19 10.91 2.04 -7.21
CA ASP A 19 10.12 3.04 -7.91
C ASP A 19 8.71 2.53 -8.26
N LEU A 20 8.61 1.30 -8.74
CA LEU A 20 7.32 0.64 -9.00
C LEU A 20 6.48 0.51 -7.73
N ILE A 21 7.08 0.02 -6.64
CA ILE A 21 6.37 -0.13 -5.35
C ILE A 21 5.90 1.25 -4.84
N LEU A 22 6.76 2.27 -4.94
CA LEU A 22 6.43 3.62 -4.53
C LEU A 22 5.27 4.20 -5.37
N THR A 23 5.30 3.99 -6.67
CA THR A 23 4.23 4.42 -7.59
C THR A 23 2.90 3.76 -7.25
N ILE A 24 2.89 2.45 -7.00
CA ILE A 24 1.69 1.72 -6.56
C ILE A 24 1.19 2.25 -5.22
N LEU A 25 2.09 2.52 -4.26
CA LEU A 25 1.74 3.06 -2.95
C LEU A 25 1.08 4.44 -3.06
N ILE A 26 1.64 5.34 -3.88
CA ILE A 26 1.09 6.68 -4.11
C ILE A 26 -0.31 6.57 -4.73
N GLY A 27 -0.48 5.72 -5.75
CA GLY A 27 -1.79 5.48 -6.36
C GLY A 27 -2.81 4.92 -5.37
N PHE A 28 -2.40 3.97 -4.52
CA PHE A 28 -3.25 3.43 -3.46
C PHE A 28 -3.71 4.52 -2.49
N ILE A 29 -2.79 5.36 -1.99
CA ILE A 29 -3.11 6.46 -1.07
C ILE A 29 -4.03 7.48 -1.74
N ALA A 30 -3.82 7.80 -3.02
CA ALA A 30 -4.68 8.72 -3.78
C ALA A 30 -6.12 8.22 -3.90
N ILE A 31 -6.32 6.95 -4.26
CA ILE A 31 -7.65 6.32 -4.32
C ILE A 31 -8.31 6.33 -2.93
N PHE A 32 -7.52 6.11 -1.88
CA PHE A 32 -8.01 6.11 -0.50
C PHE A 32 -8.42 7.51 -0.03
N SER A 33 -7.69 8.53 -0.48
CA SER A 33 -7.98 9.95 -0.24
C SER A 33 -9.25 10.40 -0.94
N GLU A 34 -9.48 9.97 -2.18
CA GLU A 34 -10.71 10.28 -2.91
C GLU A 34 -11.95 9.72 -2.19
N LYS A 35 -11.87 8.49 -1.69
CA LYS A 35 -13.00 7.77 -1.05
C LYS A 35 -13.22 8.14 0.42
N ARG A 36 -12.75 9.31 0.86
CA ARG A 36 -12.46 9.58 2.27
C ARG A 36 -13.60 9.46 3.29
N LYS A 37 -14.86 9.47 2.86
CA LYS A 37 -16.02 9.40 3.77
C LYS A 37 -17.05 8.36 3.34
N THR A 38 -16.70 7.50 2.38
CA THR A 38 -17.63 6.51 1.83
C THR A 38 -17.64 5.22 2.64
N THR A 39 -16.57 4.93 3.38
CA THR A 39 -16.43 3.66 4.10
C THR A 39 -16.18 3.87 5.59
N LYS A 40 -16.65 2.92 6.42
CA LYS A 40 -16.34 2.90 7.86
C LYS A 40 -14.82 2.86 8.11
N LEU A 41 -14.07 2.20 7.22
CA LEU A 41 -12.61 2.09 7.32
C LEU A 41 -11.92 3.44 7.15
N SER A 42 -12.30 4.24 6.15
CA SER A 42 -11.70 5.57 5.93
C SER A 42 -11.97 6.53 7.10
N LEU A 43 -13.15 6.41 7.72
CA LEU A 43 -13.51 7.14 8.94
C LEU A 43 -12.62 6.73 10.12
N TRP A 44 -12.42 5.43 10.33
CA TRP A 44 -11.57 4.91 11.39
C TRP A 44 -10.10 5.31 11.22
N ILE A 45 -9.57 5.20 9.99
CA ILE A 45 -8.21 5.65 9.67
C ILE A 45 -8.05 7.14 9.98
N SER A 46 -9.02 7.97 9.60
CA SER A 46 -8.98 9.40 9.88
C SER A 46 -9.05 9.72 11.38
N LYS A 47 -9.81 8.94 12.17
CA LYS A 47 -9.85 9.06 13.65
C LYS A 47 -8.55 8.61 14.32
N LEU A 48 -7.89 7.60 13.76
CA LEU A 48 -6.66 7.05 14.32
C LEU A 48 -5.43 7.89 13.99
N SER A 49 -5.47 8.66 12.90
CA SER A 49 -4.41 9.62 12.60
C SER A 49 -4.36 10.68 13.69
N LYS A 50 -3.25 10.73 14.43
CA LYS A 50 -3.09 11.68 15.53
C LYS A 50 -2.74 13.04 14.95
N ARG A 51 -3.71 13.94 14.87
CA ARG A 51 -3.47 15.33 14.45
C ARG A 51 -3.87 16.32 15.53
N ILE A 52 -3.03 17.34 15.67
CA ILE A 52 -3.22 18.47 16.59
C ILE A 52 -4.21 19.49 15.98
N TYR A 53 -4.34 19.51 14.65
CA TYR A 53 -5.23 20.40 13.88
C TYR A 53 -6.25 19.63 13.05
N GLU A 54 -7.26 20.34 12.52
CA GLU A 54 -8.18 19.82 11.52
C GLU A 54 -7.43 19.25 10.31
N ILE A 55 -8.04 18.29 9.61
CA ILE A 55 -7.36 17.64 8.49
C ILE A 55 -7.40 18.58 7.26
N PRO A 56 -6.27 19.14 6.79
CA PRO A 56 -6.20 19.89 5.54
C PRO A 56 -6.71 19.09 4.33
N LYS A 57 -7.03 19.81 3.25
CA LYS A 57 -7.36 19.23 1.93
C LYS A 57 -6.34 18.20 1.45
N PHE A 58 -5.07 18.36 1.82
CA PHE A 58 -4.00 17.37 1.61
C PHE A 58 -3.88 16.43 2.81
N ASP A 59 -4.45 15.24 2.68
CA ASP A 59 -4.63 14.29 3.78
C ASP A 59 -3.81 13.00 3.64
N TYR A 60 -2.97 12.89 2.61
CA TYR A 60 -2.13 11.73 2.37
C TYR A 60 -1.31 11.33 3.61
N TYR A 61 -0.76 12.31 4.33
CA TYR A 61 -0.06 12.06 5.59
C TYR A 61 -0.97 11.55 6.72
N ALA A 62 -2.25 11.93 6.73
CA ALA A 62 -3.21 11.47 7.74
C ALA A 62 -3.60 10.02 7.47
N ILE A 63 -3.86 9.73 6.20
CA ILE A 63 -4.22 8.39 5.75
C ILE A 63 -3.09 7.42 6.06
N THR A 64 -1.85 7.79 5.69
CA THR A 64 -0.67 6.97 5.96
C THR A 64 -0.41 6.77 7.45
N ASP A 65 -0.54 7.81 8.27
CA ASP A 65 -0.38 7.72 9.73
C ASP A 65 -1.46 6.83 10.39
N GLY A 66 -2.71 6.96 9.95
CA GLY A 66 -3.81 6.10 10.41
C GLY A 66 -3.60 4.63 10.02
N ILE A 67 -3.18 4.35 8.78
CA ILE A 67 -2.82 3.00 8.32
C ILE A 67 -1.66 2.45 9.14
N PHE A 68 -0.60 3.23 9.33
CA PHE A 68 0.56 2.84 10.14
C PHE A 68 0.15 2.49 11.57
N THR A 69 -0.72 3.30 12.18
CA THR A 69 -1.21 3.09 13.55
C THR A 69 -2.01 1.78 13.68
N ILE A 70 -2.81 1.43 12.67
CA ILE A 70 -3.53 0.15 12.62
C ILE A 70 -2.54 -1.01 12.53
N LEU A 71 -1.64 -0.96 11.55
CA LEU A 71 -0.69 -2.04 11.29
C LEU A 71 0.27 -2.25 12.46
N LYS A 72 0.72 -1.16 13.12
CA LYS A 72 1.60 -1.22 14.29
C LYS A 72 1.00 -2.00 15.47
N LYS A 73 -0.32 -2.05 15.61
CA LYS A 73 -0.99 -2.82 16.68
C LYS A 73 -1.08 -4.32 16.37
N THR A 74 -0.76 -4.73 15.15
CA THR A 74 -0.81 -6.12 14.73
C THR A 74 0.31 -6.92 15.39
N ARG A 75 -0.03 -8.07 15.99
CA ARG A 75 0.95 -9.01 16.59
C ARG A 75 1.33 -10.20 15.70
N LYS A 76 0.76 -10.28 14.50
CA LYS A 76 0.97 -11.37 13.54
C LYS A 76 1.47 -10.82 12.20
N GLY A 77 2.23 -11.63 11.46
CA GLY A 77 2.71 -11.24 10.12
C GLY A 77 1.57 -11.18 9.08
N ILE A 78 1.85 -10.56 7.93
CA ILE A 78 0.87 -10.40 6.84
C ILE A 78 0.25 -11.73 6.39
N GLN A 79 1.02 -12.82 6.47
CA GLN A 79 0.55 -14.16 6.14
C GLN A 79 -0.68 -14.60 6.93
N SER A 80 -0.83 -14.09 8.15
CA SER A 80 -1.99 -14.40 8.99
C SER A 80 -3.28 -13.72 8.56
N PHE A 81 -3.18 -12.68 7.72
CA PHE A 81 -4.31 -11.98 7.12
C PHE A 81 -4.74 -12.56 5.77
N ILE A 82 -3.85 -13.31 5.13
CA ILE A 82 -4.16 -13.99 3.87
C ILE A 82 -4.88 -15.28 4.24
N ASP A 83 -6.14 -15.38 3.81
CA ASP A 83 -6.94 -16.57 4.08
C ASP A 83 -6.30 -17.78 3.38
N LYS A 84 -6.01 -18.84 4.13
CA LYS A 84 -5.34 -20.05 3.60
C LYS A 84 -6.22 -20.77 2.57
N ASN A 85 -7.51 -20.49 2.57
CA ASN A 85 -8.49 -21.05 1.64
C ASN A 85 -8.70 -20.19 0.39
N LEU A 86 -7.95 -19.08 0.22
CA LEU A 86 -7.91 -18.37 -1.05
C LEU A 86 -7.30 -19.30 -2.10
N LYS A 87 -8.18 -20.02 -2.83
CA LYS A 87 -7.82 -20.63 -4.10
C LYS A 87 -7.42 -19.50 -5.01
N PHE A 88 -6.10 -19.24 -5.14
CA PHE A 88 -5.60 -18.42 -6.22
C PHE A 88 -6.14 -19.05 -7.50
N LYS A 89 -7.12 -18.41 -8.13
CA LYS A 89 -7.54 -18.77 -9.48
C LYS A 89 -6.25 -18.76 -10.29
N ALA A 90 -5.96 -19.85 -11.00
CA ALA A 90 -4.80 -19.93 -11.87
C ALA A 90 -4.69 -18.61 -12.64
N SER A 91 -3.51 -18.00 -12.59
CA SER A 91 -3.27 -16.71 -13.21
C SER A 91 -3.83 -16.74 -14.63
N GLN A 92 -4.70 -15.79 -14.98
CA GLN A 92 -5.20 -15.60 -16.36
C GLN A 92 -4.10 -15.10 -17.30
N GLN A 93 -2.85 -15.45 -17.02
CA GLN A 93 -1.76 -15.27 -17.96
C GLN A 93 -2.10 -16.09 -19.20
N LEU A 94 -2.16 -15.42 -20.34
CA LEU A 94 -2.23 -16.04 -21.65
C LEU A 94 -0.98 -16.92 -21.80
N ASN A 95 -1.15 -18.23 -21.63
CA ASN A 95 -0.15 -19.18 -22.08
C ASN A 95 -0.16 -19.12 -23.61
N LEU A 96 0.89 -18.53 -24.18
CA LEU A 96 1.13 -18.46 -25.62
C LEU A 96 1.20 -19.79 -26.43
N PRO A 97 1.38 -21.02 -25.87
CA PRO A 97 1.68 -22.16 -26.74
C PRO A 97 0.50 -22.70 -27.56
N ASN A 98 -0.76 -22.31 -27.28
CA ASN A 98 -1.93 -22.89 -27.95
C ASN A 98 -2.46 -22.06 -29.13
N LEU A 99 -1.78 -20.99 -29.55
CA LEU A 99 -2.20 -20.16 -30.68
C LEU A 99 -1.46 -20.47 -32.00
N LEU A 100 -0.57 -21.46 -32.00
CA LEU A 100 0.30 -21.85 -33.12
C LEU A 100 0.21 -23.35 -33.45
N LEU A 101 -1.00 -23.90 -33.47
CA LEU A 101 -1.37 -25.16 -34.12
C LEU A 101 -2.66 -24.94 -34.91
#